data_AF-A0A968BSK5-F1
#
_entry.id   AF-A0A968BSK5-F1
#
_cell.length_a   1.000
_cell.length_b   1.000
_cell.length_c   1.000
_cell.angle_alpha   90.00
_cell.angle_beta   90.00
_cell.angle_gamma   90.00
#
_symmetry.space_group_name_H-M   'P 1'
#
loop_
_entity.id
_entity.type
_entity.pdbx_description
1 polymer ?
#
loop_
_entity_poly.entity_id
_entity_poly.type
_entity_poly.pdbx_seq_one_letter_code
_entity_poly.pdbx_strand_id
1 'polypeptide(L)'
;MSIQIRTRSENRKSAGGPPPGRGPGRGGPMGRGHMGMMPGEKARDFRGTMRKLIQYLGAYRIGILIVMVFAVASTAFSIVGPKILGQATTKLFEGIMGEISGTGTGIDFRYIGEILLLTLALYLGSSLFGLIQGWIMSHIAMDITYRFRRDIAEKINRMPFKYFDNTSQGEVLSRITNDVDTVSQT
;
A
#
# COMPACT_ATOMS: atom_id res chain seq x y z
N MET A 1 22.99 12.92 -44.11
CA MET A 1 22.51 13.70 -45.27
C MET A 1 21.24 13.04 -45.78
N SER A 2 20.15 13.81 -45.91
CA SER A 2 18.84 13.44 -46.49
C SER A 2 17.87 12.64 -45.59
N ILE A 3 16.88 13.24 -44.90
CA ILE A 3 15.66 14.01 -45.31
C ILE A 3 14.42 13.08 -45.44
N GLN A 4 13.40 13.32 -44.60
CA GLN A 4 12.02 13.70 -44.95
C GLN A 4 11.04 13.33 -43.82
N ILE A 5 10.61 14.34 -43.06
CA ILE A 5 9.33 14.35 -42.35
C ILE A 5 8.26 14.56 -43.41
N ARG A 6 7.31 13.64 -43.54
CA ARG A 6 6.13 13.80 -44.42
C ARG A 6 4.86 13.87 -43.58
N THR A 7 4.46 15.09 -43.26
CA THR A 7 3.12 15.43 -42.81
C THR A 7 2.19 15.34 -44.02
N ARG A 8 1.19 14.45 -43.98
CA ARG A 8 0.14 14.38 -44.99
C ARG A 8 -1.17 14.87 -44.39
N SER A 9 -1.54 16.10 -44.71
CA SER A 9 -2.94 16.52 -44.73
C SER A 9 -3.69 15.74 -45.80
N GLU A 10 -4.94 15.36 -45.55
CA GLU A 10 -6.10 15.59 -46.43
C GLU A 10 -7.31 14.75 -46.00
N ASN A 11 -8.29 15.44 -45.44
CA ASN A 11 -9.64 15.58 -46.00
C ASN A 11 -10.17 14.44 -46.91
N ARG A 12 -11.20 13.74 -46.43
CA ARG A 12 -12.22 13.15 -47.30
C ARG A 12 -13.61 13.32 -46.68
N LYS A 13 -14.28 14.41 -47.06
CA LYS A 13 -15.75 14.49 -47.15
C LYS A 13 -16.20 13.85 -48.47
N SER A 14 -17.32 13.12 -48.43
CA SER A 14 -18.24 12.75 -49.53
C SER A 14 -18.76 11.32 -49.28
N ALA A 15 -20.01 10.92 -49.45
CA ALA A 15 -21.33 11.52 -49.64
C ALA A 15 -22.28 10.30 -49.85
N GLY A 16 -23.57 10.43 -49.54
CA GLY A 16 -24.62 9.56 -50.11
C GLY A 16 -25.65 8.99 -49.14
N GLY A 17 -26.82 9.66 -49.01
CA GLY A 17 -28.09 9.05 -48.58
C GLY A 17 -28.80 8.32 -49.75
N PRO A 18 -29.99 7.69 -49.55
CA PRO A 18 -31.21 8.41 -49.14
C PRO A 18 -32.11 7.71 -48.06
N PRO A 19 -33.10 8.43 -47.48
CA PRO A 19 -34.12 7.93 -46.52
C PRO A 19 -35.51 7.77 -47.22
N PRO A 20 -36.70 7.68 -46.55
CA PRO A 20 -37.11 7.14 -45.23
C PRO A 20 -38.28 6.12 -45.33
N GLY A 21 -38.33 5.13 -44.45
CA GLY A 21 -39.56 4.35 -44.17
C GLY A 21 -40.36 4.98 -43.03
N ARG A 22 -41.44 5.70 -43.35
CA ARG A 22 -42.35 6.35 -42.39
C ARG A 22 -43.59 5.47 -42.20
N GLY A 23 -43.84 5.02 -40.97
CA GLY A 23 -45.10 4.42 -40.52
C GLY A 23 -45.36 4.83 -39.06
N PRO A 24 -46.61 5.13 -38.68
CA PRO A 24 -46.93 6.16 -37.70
C PRO A 24 -46.78 5.73 -36.24
N GLY A 25 -46.49 6.72 -35.41
CA GLY A 25 -46.13 6.57 -34.02
C GLY A 25 -47.24 6.04 -33.12
N ARG A 26 -46.78 5.43 -32.04
CA ARG A 26 -47.51 5.38 -30.78
C ARG A 26 -46.55 5.86 -29.70
N GLY A 27 -46.73 7.11 -29.29
CA GLY A 27 -45.96 7.71 -28.21
C GLY A 27 -46.17 6.94 -26.92
N GLY A 28 -45.06 6.62 -26.26
CA GLY A 28 -44.99 6.23 -24.85
C GLY A 28 -43.97 7.15 -24.15
N PRO A 29 -44.18 7.51 -22.87
CA PRO A 29 -43.52 8.64 -22.24
C PRO A 29 -42.02 8.43 -22.03
N MET A 30 -41.29 9.54 -22.03
CA MET A 30 -39.88 9.64 -21.65
C MET A 30 -39.52 8.78 -20.43
N GLY A 31 -38.59 7.85 -20.64
CA GLY A 31 -37.82 7.24 -19.56
C GLY A 31 -36.36 7.67 -19.69
N ARG A 32 -35.98 8.73 -18.96
CA ARG A 32 -34.59 9.13 -18.75
C ARG A 32 -33.94 8.08 -17.84
N GLY A 33 -33.61 6.94 -18.43
CA GLY A 33 -32.94 5.82 -17.78
C GLY A 33 -31.46 6.11 -17.65
N HIS A 34 -31.02 6.30 -16.42
CA HIS A 34 -29.65 6.49 -15.99
C HIS A 34 -28.69 5.56 -16.75
N MET A 35 -27.56 6.12 -17.22
CA MET A 35 -26.36 5.32 -17.43
C MET A 35 -26.05 4.63 -16.10
N GLY A 36 -26.56 3.40 -15.94
CA GLY A 36 -26.22 2.55 -14.84
C GLY A 36 -24.72 2.37 -14.88
N MET A 37 -24.03 2.84 -13.84
CA MET A 37 -22.69 2.38 -13.56
C MET A 37 -22.69 0.85 -13.69
N MET A 38 -21.87 0.33 -14.60
CA MET A 38 -21.57 -1.10 -14.60
C MET A 38 -21.15 -1.45 -13.16
N PRO A 39 -21.88 -2.33 -12.47
CA PRO A 39 -21.49 -2.75 -11.14
C PRO A 39 -20.10 -3.35 -11.29
N GLY A 40 -19.08 -2.73 -10.68
CA GLY A 40 -17.75 -3.32 -10.63
C GLY A 40 -17.89 -4.77 -10.20
N GLU A 41 -17.30 -5.69 -10.96
CA GLU A 41 -17.40 -7.12 -10.70
C GLU A 41 -17.02 -7.38 -9.24
N LYS A 42 -18.03 -7.65 -8.40
CA LYS A 42 -17.81 -8.05 -7.01
C LYS A 42 -16.90 -9.26 -7.01
N ALA A 43 -15.83 -9.22 -6.22
CA ALA A 43 -14.95 -10.37 -6.00
C ALA A 43 -15.81 -11.61 -5.71
N ARG A 44 -15.80 -12.58 -6.63
CA ARG A 44 -16.72 -13.73 -6.60
C ARG A 44 -16.52 -14.61 -5.35
N ASP A 45 -15.32 -14.57 -4.75
CA ASP A 45 -15.00 -15.23 -3.48
C ASP A 45 -13.79 -14.58 -2.76
N PHE A 46 -14.03 -13.48 -2.05
CA PHE A 46 -13.00 -12.80 -1.25
C PHE A 46 -12.47 -13.69 -0.11
N ARG A 47 -13.37 -14.42 0.57
CA ARG A 47 -13.03 -15.25 1.73
C ARG A 47 -12.14 -16.43 1.34
N GLY A 48 -12.46 -17.11 0.24
CA GLY A 48 -11.64 -18.21 -0.27
C GLY A 48 -10.27 -17.74 -0.78
N THR A 49 -10.22 -16.58 -1.44
CA THR A 49 -8.96 -15.97 -1.88
C THR A 49 -8.07 -15.62 -0.69
N MET A 50 -8.63 -14.98 0.35
CA MET A 50 -7.88 -14.65 1.56
C MET A 50 -7.35 -15.89 2.27
N ARG A 51 -8.13 -16.97 2.34
CA ARG A 51 -7.69 -18.25 2.91
C ARG A 51 -6.50 -18.84 2.15
N LYS A 52 -6.50 -18.78 0.82
CA LYS A 52 -5.39 -19.26 -0.01
C LYS A 52 -4.11 -18.45 0.23
N LEU A 53 -4.23 -17.12 0.36
CA LEU A 53 -3.09 -16.26 0.68
C LEU A 53 -2.52 -16.60 2.06
N ILE A 54 -3.36 -16.73 3.08
CA ILE A 54 -2.91 -17.10 4.44
C ILE A 54 -2.23 -18.48 4.43
N GLN A 55 -2.75 -19.46 3.69
CA GLN A 55 -2.11 -20.77 3.53
C GLN A 55 -0.74 -20.66 2.83
N TYR A 56 -0.62 -19.79 1.83
CA TYR A 56 0.65 -19.52 1.14
C TYR A 56 1.70 -18.93 2.08
N LEU A 57 1.28 -17.95 2.90
CA LEU A 57 2.10 -17.32 3.93
C LEU A 57 2.44 -18.26 5.09
N GLY A 58 1.67 -19.34 5.29
CA GLY A 58 1.88 -20.31 6.35
C GLY A 58 3.28 -20.96 6.36
N ALA A 59 3.95 -20.98 5.21
CA ALA A 59 5.36 -21.40 5.10
C ALA A 59 6.33 -20.53 5.94
N TYR A 60 5.95 -19.27 6.23
CA TYR A 60 6.76 -18.28 6.96
C TYR A 60 6.25 -18.03 8.39
N ARG A 61 5.38 -18.89 8.93
CA ARG A 61 4.71 -18.69 10.23
C ARG A 61 5.66 -18.41 11.40
N ILE A 62 6.84 -19.01 11.43
CA ILE A 62 7.83 -18.81 12.50
C ILE A 62 8.44 -17.41 12.40
N GLY A 63 8.84 -17.00 11.19
CA GLY A 63 9.38 -15.66 10.95
C GLY A 63 8.35 -14.57 11.27
N ILE A 64 7.09 -14.77 10.85
CA ILE A 64 5.99 -13.85 11.18
C ILE A 64 5.76 -13.77 12.69
N LEU A 65 5.80 -14.89 13.42
CA LEU A 65 5.63 -14.88 14.87
C LEU A 65 6.76 -14.12 15.59
N ILE A 66 8.01 -14.31 15.15
CA ILE A 66 9.17 -13.55 15.67
C ILE A 66 8.97 -12.05 15.43
N VAL A 67 8.62 -11.66 14.20
CA VAL A 67 8.32 -10.27 13.84
C VAL A 67 7.25 -9.67 14.74
N MET A 68 6.17 -10.41 15.00
CA MET A 68 5.08 -9.94 15.86
C MET A 68 5.55 -9.67 17.29
N VAL A 69 6.39 -10.55 17.86
CA VAL A 69 6.96 -10.35 19.21
C VAL A 69 7.84 -9.12 19.26
N PHE A 70 8.75 -8.95 18.29
CA PHE A 70 9.64 -7.79 18.23
C PHE A 70 8.88 -6.48 17.97
N ALA A 71 7.83 -6.52 17.14
CA ALA A 71 6.98 -5.36 16.88
C ALA A 71 6.28 -4.91 18.17
N VAL A 72 5.66 -5.83 18.92
CA VAL A 72 5.01 -5.50 20.20
C VAL A 72 6.02 -4.94 21.21
N ALA A 73 7.20 -5.54 21.33
CA ALA A 73 8.25 -5.05 22.22
C ALA A 73 8.74 -3.64 21.83
N SER A 74 9.03 -3.42 20.54
CA SER A 74 9.42 -2.12 20.00
C SER A 74 8.35 -1.05 20.27
N THR A 75 7.09 -1.35 19.98
CA THR A 75 5.96 -0.45 20.20
C THR A 75 5.80 -0.13 21.68
N ALA A 76 5.86 -1.14 22.57
CA ALA A 76 5.76 -0.92 24.02
C ALA A 76 6.83 0.07 24.51
N PHE A 77 8.09 -0.10 24.11
CA PHE A 77 9.15 0.85 24.47
C PHE A 77 8.89 2.24 23.88
N SER A 78 8.51 2.34 22.60
CA SER A 78 8.20 3.64 21.98
C SER A 78 7.10 4.43 22.71
N ILE A 79 6.13 3.73 23.33
CA ILE A 79 5.03 4.33 24.10
C ILE A 79 5.46 4.70 25.53
N VAL A 80 6.38 3.95 26.14
CA VAL A 80 6.89 4.24 27.49
C VAL A 80 7.75 5.50 27.51
N GLY A 81 8.48 5.81 26.43
CA GLY A 81 9.36 6.98 26.37
C GLY A 81 8.68 8.33 26.65
N PRO A 82 7.56 8.69 25.99
CA PRO A 82 6.82 9.91 26.30
C PRO A 82 6.41 10.06 27.77
N LYS A 83 6.09 8.95 28.44
CA LYS A 83 5.72 8.96 29.87
C LYS A 83 6.91 9.31 30.76
N ILE A 84 8.08 8.75 30.45
CA ILE A 84 9.34 9.02 31.17
C ILE A 84 9.81 10.45 30.89
N LEU A 85 9.73 10.89 29.63
CA LEU A 85 10.07 12.27 29.26
C LEU A 85 9.17 13.30 29.96
N GLY A 86 7.89 12.99 30.12
CA GLY A 86 6.96 13.82 30.91
C GLY A 86 7.44 14.05 32.34
N GLN A 87 8.00 13.02 33.00
CA GLN A 87 8.55 13.15 34.36
C GLN A 87 9.78 14.07 34.41
N ALA A 88 10.65 14.02 33.39
CA ALA A 88 11.76 14.97 33.28
C ALA A 88 11.26 16.41 33.11
N THR A 89 10.26 16.64 32.26
CA THR A 89 9.67 17.97 32.04
C THR A 89 9.03 18.50 33.32
N THR A 90 8.28 17.68 34.06
CA THR A 90 7.70 18.07 35.36
C THR A 90 8.78 18.47 36.35
N LYS A 91 9.85 17.67 36.46
CA LYS A 91 10.95 17.92 37.42
C LYS A 91 11.76 19.16 37.06
N LEU A 92 11.97 19.41 35.77
CA LEU A 92 12.55 20.66 35.28
C LEU A 92 11.66 21.87 35.64
N PHE A 93 10.36 21.75 35.43
CA PHE A 93 9.40 22.82 35.75
C PHE A 93 9.33 23.12 37.26
N GLU A 94 9.30 22.08 38.10
CA GLU A 94 9.36 22.20 39.56
C GLU A 94 10.65 22.93 40.01
N GLY A 95 11.80 22.56 39.44
CA GLY A 95 13.08 23.20 39.75
C GLY A 95 13.12 24.69 39.38
N ILE A 96 12.67 25.03 38.16
CA ILE A 96 12.60 26.42 37.69
C ILE A 96 11.65 27.25 38.57
N MET A 97 10.46 26.74 38.88
CA MET A 97 9.50 27.47 39.70
C MET A 97 9.97 27.64 41.14
N GLY A 98 10.63 26.65 41.73
CA GLY A 98 11.23 26.77 43.06
C GLY A 98 12.30 27.87 43.11
N GLU A 99 13.10 27.99 42.06
CA GLU A 99 14.15 29.01 41.94
C GLU A 99 13.57 30.43 41.79
N ILE A 100 12.48 30.58 41.02
CA ILE A 100 11.74 31.85 40.87
C ILE A 100 11.02 32.24 42.17
N SER A 101 10.48 31.26 42.91
CA SER A 101 9.69 31.48 44.13
C SER A 101 10.55 31.80 45.36
N GLY A 102 11.88 31.75 45.24
CA GLY A 102 12.80 31.97 46.36
C GLY A 102 12.81 30.85 47.41
N THR A 103 12.16 29.72 47.14
CA THR A 103 12.07 28.55 48.02
C THR A 103 12.99 27.40 47.58
N GLY A 104 13.73 27.57 46.49
CA GLY A 104 14.36 26.49 45.75
C GLY A 104 15.78 26.08 46.17
N THR A 105 16.05 24.78 46.03
CA THR A 105 17.38 24.14 46.11
C THR A 105 18.15 24.16 44.78
N GLY A 106 17.65 24.87 43.76
CA GLY A 106 18.17 24.87 42.38
C GLY A 106 17.64 23.71 41.50
N ILE A 107 17.86 23.81 40.18
CA ILE A 107 17.50 22.75 39.21
C ILE A 107 18.40 21.51 39.40
N ASP A 108 17.79 20.33 39.56
CA ASP A 108 18.51 19.05 39.61
C ASP A 108 18.87 18.55 38.20
N PHE A 109 19.96 19.08 37.65
CA PHE A 109 20.49 18.69 36.34
C PHE A 109 20.94 17.22 36.28
N ARG A 110 21.29 16.61 37.42
CA ARG A 110 21.74 15.22 37.46
C ARG A 110 20.57 14.27 37.23
N TYR A 111 19.47 14.49 37.96
CA TYR A 111 18.25 13.72 37.79
C TYR A 111 17.68 13.85 36.36
N ILE A 112 17.66 15.07 35.81
CA ILE A 112 17.22 15.31 34.43
C ILE A 112 18.12 14.58 33.43
N GLY A 113 19.45 14.65 33.63
CA GLY A 113 20.41 13.96 32.79
C GLY A 113 20.25 12.44 32.82
N GLU A 114 20.03 11.84 34.00
CA GLU A 114 19.79 10.40 34.15
C GLU A 114 18.51 9.96 33.43
N ILE A 115 17.42 10.72 33.53
CA ILE A 115 16.18 10.42 32.79
C ILE A 115 16.37 10.55 31.28
N LEU A 116 17.05 11.60 30.82
CA LEU A 116 17.30 11.79 29.38
C LEU A 116 18.15 10.65 28.82
N LEU A 117 19.17 10.21 29.56
CA LEU A 117 20.01 9.07 29.17
C LEU A 117 19.20 7.76 29.15
N LEU A 118 18.35 7.52 30.15
CA LEU A 118 17.45 6.37 30.18
C LEU A 118 16.45 6.39 29.02
N THR A 119 15.88 7.56 28.71
CA THR A 119 14.95 7.75 27.59
C THR A 119 15.66 7.48 26.25
N LEU A 120 16.89 7.97 26.10
CA LEU A 120 17.73 7.72 24.93
C LEU A 120 18.03 6.23 24.76
N ALA A 121 18.48 5.56 25.84
CA ALA A 121 18.77 4.12 25.82
C ALA A 121 17.51 3.30 25.45
N LEU A 122 16.35 3.69 25.97
CA LEU A 122 15.07 3.06 25.68
C LEU A 122 14.66 3.25 24.20
N TYR A 123 14.88 4.43 23.62
CA TYR A 123 14.64 4.67 22.19
C TYR A 123 15.61 3.89 21.29
N LEU A 124 16.88 3.81 21.67
CA LEU A 124 17.86 2.98 20.96
C LEU A 124 17.45 1.50 21.01
N GLY A 125 16.99 1.00 22.16
CA GLY A 125 16.46 -0.35 22.31
C GLY A 125 15.23 -0.59 21.43
N SER A 126 14.23 0.30 21.50
CA SER A 126 13.02 0.25 20.66
C SER A 126 13.37 0.22 19.17
N SER A 127 14.24 1.13 18.73
CA SER A 127 14.69 1.21 17.35
C SER A 127 15.45 -0.04 16.92
N LEU A 128 16.32 -0.59 17.78
CA LEU A 128 17.03 -1.84 17.49
C LEU A 128 16.06 -3.00 17.25
N PHE A 129 15.05 -3.17 18.12
CA PHE A 129 14.04 -4.20 17.92
C PHE A 129 13.21 -3.97 16.65
N GLY A 130 12.85 -2.72 16.36
CA GLY A 130 12.17 -2.33 15.12
C GLY A 130 13.01 -2.62 13.87
N LEU A 131 14.32 -2.36 13.91
CA LEU A 131 15.24 -2.63 12.81
C LEU A 131 15.40 -4.13 12.57
N ILE A 132 15.57 -4.93 13.62
CA ILE A 132 15.68 -6.40 13.50
C ILE A 132 14.39 -6.96 12.91
N GLN A 133 13.23 -6.55 13.42
CA GLN A 133 11.93 -6.93 12.88
C GLN A 133 11.76 -6.52 11.42
N GLY A 134 12.17 -5.29 11.07
CA GLY A 134 12.10 -4.74 9.72
C GLY A 134 12.94 -5.55 8.75
N TRP A 135 14.19 -5.87 9.12
CA TRP A 135 15.08 -6.69 8.31
C TRP A 135 14.52 -8.09 8.05
N ILE A 136 13.98 -8.75 9.08
CA ILE A 136 13.32 -10.05 8.95
C ILE A 136 12.10 -9.94 8.01
N MET A 137 11.27 -8.90 8.16
CA MET A 137 10.10 -8.72 7.29
C MET A 137 10.47 -8.43 5.84
N SER A 138 11.50 -7.63 5.58
CA SER A 138 11.99 -7.42 4.22
C SER A 138 12.45 -8.73 3.58
N HIS A 139 13.16 -9.58 4.32
CA HIS A 139 13.59 -10.88 3.82
C HIS A 139 12.39 -11.79 3.48
N ILE A 140 11.44 -11.92 4.41
CA ILE A 140 10.23 -12.72 4.20
C ILE A 140 9.41 -12.22 2.99
N ALA A 141 9.21 -10.91 2.88
CA ALA A 141 8.44 -10.31 1.78
C ALA A 141 9.09 -10.56 0.41
N MET A 142 10.42 -10.45 0.34
CA MET A 142 11.18 -10.74 -0.88
C MET A 142 11.05 -12.21 -1.29
N ASP A 143 11.16 -13.12 -0.33
CA ASP A 143 11.01 -14.56 -0.60
C ASP A 143 9.60 -14.91 -1.09
N ILE A 144 8.56 -14.34 -0.46
CA ILE A 144 7.16 -14.51 -0.88
C ILE A 144 6.98 -14.01 -2.32
N THR A 145 7.50 -12.83 -2.62
CA THR A 145 7.40 -12.22 -3.96
C THR A 145 8.09 -13.07 -5.01
N TYR A 146 9.29 -13.57 -4.72
CA TYR A 146 10.03 -14.44 -5.63
C TYR A 146 9.26 -15.73 -5.92
N ARG A 147 8.74 -16.39 -4.86
CA ARG A 147 7.94 -17.60 -5.04
C ARG A 147 6.68 -17.34 -5.85
N PHE A 148 5.99 -16.22 -5.59
CA PHE A 148 4.79 -15.87 -6.32
C PHE A 148 5.08 -15.65 -7.81
N ARG A 149 6.16 -14.92 -8.14
CA ARG A 149 6.62 -14.73 -9.53
C ARG A 149 6.94 -16.07 -10.21
N ARG A 150 7.64 -16.96 -9.51
CA ARG A 150 7.97 -18.30 -10.03
C ARG A 150 6.71 -19.13 -10.29
N ASP A 151 5.79 -19.18 -9.33
CA ASP A 151 4.57 -19.99 -9.43
C ASP A 151 3.67 -19.47 -10.58
N ILE A 152 3.62 -18.15 -10.80
CA ILE A 152 2.94 -17.55 -11.95
C ILE A 152 3.63 -17.94 -13.27
N ALA A 153 4.96 -17.79 -13.35
CA ALA A 153 5.72 -18.11 -14.56
C ALA A 153 5.56 -19.58 -14.96
N GLU A 154 5.63 -20.49 -13.99
CA GLU A 154 5.39 -21.92 -14.20
C GLU A 154 3.96 -22.19 -14.68
N LYS A 155 2.97 -21.48 -14.12
CA LYS A 155 1.58 -21.62 -14.54
C LYS A 155 1.37 -21.15 -15.98
N ILE A 156 1.97 -20.03 -16.36
CA ILE A 156 1.90 -19.48 -17.72
C ILE A 156 2.52 -20.46 -18.73
N ASN A 157 3.72 -20.98 -18.43
CA ASN A 157 4.45 -21.89 -19.32
C ASN A 157 3.76 -23.24 -19.56
N ARG A 158 2.85 -23.66 -18.67
CA ARG A 158 2.14 -24.93 -18.76
C ARG A 158 0.70 -24.81 -19.30
N MET A 159 0.24 -23.62 -19.66
CA MET A 159 -1.12 -23.43 -20.20
C MET A 159 -1.17 -23.70 -21.71
N PRO A 160 -2.14 -24.51 -22.20
CA PRO A 160 -2.25 -24.82 -23.63
C PRO A 160 -2.71 -23.58 -24.41
N PHE A 161 -2.19 -23.42 -25.63
CA PHE A 161 -2.40 -22.27 -26.53
C PHE A 161 -3.88 -21.83 -26.67
N LYS A 162 -4.84 -22.76 -26.56
CA LYS A 162 -6.29 -22.50 -26.61
C LYS A 162 -6.82 -21.53 -25.54
N TYR A 163 -6.07 -21.28 -24.47
CA TYR A 163 -6.41 -20.26 -23.45
C TYR A 163 -6.09 -18.82 -23.89
N PHE A 164 -5.29 -18.62 -24.94
CA PHE A 164 -4.85 -17.30 -25.40
C PHE A 164 -5.62 -16.78 -26.62
N ASP A 165 -6.56 -17.56 -27.17
CA ASP A 165 -7.24 -17.25 -28.45
C ASP A 165 -8.46 -16.31 -28.35
N ASN A 166 -8.77 -15.72 -27.17
CA ASN A 166 -10.01 -14.93 -26.95
C ASN A 166 -9.81 -13.54 -26.29
N THR A 167 -8.68 -12.84 -26.52
CA THR A 167 -8.53 -11.46 -26.00
C THR A 167 -7.95 -10.49 -27.03
N SER A 168 -8.63 -9.36 -27.24
CA SER A 168 -8.22 -8.28 -28.14
C SER A 168 -7.03 -7.50 -27.55
N GLN A 169 -6.00 -7.29 -28.37
CA GLN A 169 -4.65 -6.84 -27.99
C GLN A 169 -4.54 -5.47 -27.27
N GLY A 170 -5.62 -4.68 -27.19
CA GLY A 170 -5.59 -3.31 -26.65
C GLY A 170 -5.84 -3.18 -25.14
N GLU A 171 -6.60 -4.10 -24.54
CA GLU A 171 -6.98 -4.01 -23.11
C GLU A 171 -5.99 -4.72 -22.17
N VAL A 172 -5.27 -5.70 -22.71
CA VAL A 172 -4.29 -6.51 -21.99
C VAL A 172 -3.03 -5.71 -21.64
N LEU A 173 -2.56 -4.85 -22.55
CA LEU A 173 -1.36 -4.04 -22.34
C LEU A 173 -1.56 -2.93 -21.29
N SER A 174 -2.79 -2.41 -21.22
CA SER A 174 -3.19 -1.39 -20.25
C SER A 174 -3.27 -1.95 -18.83
N ARG A 175 -3.89 -3.12 -18.66
CA ARG A 175 -4.01 -3.80 -17.36
C ARG A 175 -2.66 -4.32 -16.84
N ILE A 176 -1.80 -4.88 -17.71
CA ILE A 176 -0.49 -5.40 -17.29
C ILE A 176 0.44 -4.27 -16.80
N THR A 177 0.48 -3.14 -17.48
CA THR A 177 1.39 -2.05 -17.09
C THR A 177 0.90 -1.37 -15.80
N ASN A 178 -0.40 -1.13 -15.70
CA ASN A 178 -1.00 -0.36 -14.60
C ASN A 178 -1.20 -1.19 -13.32
N ASP A 179 -1.57 -2.48 -13.45
CA ASP A 179 -1.74 -3.35 -12.28
C ASP A 179 -0.37 -3.74 -11.68
N VAL A 180 0.70 -3.82 -12.48
CA VAL A 180 2.07 -4.07 -11.99
C VAL A 180 2.59 -2.88 -11.17
N ASP A 181 2.33 -1.66 -11.61
CA ASP A 181 2.71 -0.45 -10.89
C ASP A 181 1.96 -0.32 -9.54
N THR A 182 0.72 -0.80 -9.48
CA THR A 182 -0.11 -0.74 -8.26
C THR A 182 0.35 -1.75 -7.19
N VAL A 183 0.82 -2.94 -7.60
CA VAL A 183 1.34 -3.96 -6.67
C VAL A 183 2.74 -3.63 -6.14
N SER A 184 3.50 -2.78 -6.83
CA SER A 184 4.84 -2.37 -6.36
C SER A 184 4.81 -1.31 -5.24
N GLN A 185 3.65 -0.74 -4.93
CA GLN A 185 3.51 0.41 -4.01
C GLN A 185 2.90 0.06 -2.65
N THR A 186 2.64 -1.23 -2.37
CA THR A 186 2.15 -1.73 -1.08
C THR A 186 2.98 -2.91 -0.62
#